data_AF-A0A936AG66-F1
#
_entry.id   AF-A0A936AG66-F1
#
_cell.length_a   1.000
_cell.length_b   1.000
_cell.length_c   1.000
_cell.angle_alpha   90.00
_cell.angle_beta   90.00
_cell.angle_gamma   90.00
#
_symmetry.space_group_name_H-M   'P 1'
#
loop_
_entity.id
_entity.type
_entity.pdbx_description
1 polymer ?
#
loop_
_entity_poly.entity_id
_entity_poly.type
_entity_poly.pdbx_seq_one_letter_code
_entity_poly.pdbx_strand_id
1 'polypeptide(L)' 'MNNKYLFSLLISIFLQMLNAQSPLANYSLLDMDNGLSSINLTSVCVDTNNFLWIASANGLQVYDGNTFYKIPYGLGKKIY' A
#
# COMPACT_ATOMS: atom_id res chain seq x y z
N MET A 1 21.14 48.73 1.86
CA MET A 1 19.95 48.07 1.26
C MET A 1 18.74 48.41 2.11
N ASN A 2 17.62 48.81 1.51
CA ASN A 2 16.41 49.18 2.26
C ASN A 2 15.74 47.94 2.88
N ASN A 3 15.38 48.00 4.17
CA ASN A 3 14.78 46.89 4.93
C ASN A 3 13.50 46.31 4.29
N LYS A 4 12.78 47.10 3.49
CA LYS A 4 11.58 46.68 2.75
C LYS A 4 11.86 45.57 1.74
N TYR A 5 12.99 45.62 1.04
CA TYR A 5 13.36 44.59 0.04
C TYR A 5 13.85 43.31 0.72
N LEU A 6 14.52 43.45 1.88
CA LEU A 6 14.92 42.32 2.70
C LEU A 6 13.70 41.53 3.19
N PHE A 7 12.66 42.23 3.66
CA PHE A 7 11.43 41.59 4.14
C PHE A 7 10.66 40.88 3.02
N SER A 8 10.56 41.50 1.85
CA SER A 8 9.95 40.88 0.66
C SER A 8 10.70 39.61 0.22
N LEU A 9 12.04 39.63 0.27
CA LEU A 9 12.86 38.47 -0.04
C LEU A 9 12.61 37.31 0.94
N LEU A 10 12.54 37.60 2.24
CA LEU A 10 12.27 36.59 3.27
C LEU A 10 10.88 35.95 3.11
N ILE A 11 9.87 36.74 2.77
CA ILE A 11 8.51 36.24 2.48
C ILE A 11 8.50 35.32 1.25
N SER A 12 9.20 35.71 0.17
CA SER A 12 9.29 34.90 -1.04
C SER A 12 9.93 33.53 -0.78
N ILE A 13 10.97 33.49 0.06
CA ILE A 13 11.62 32.24 0.47
C ILE A 13 10.69 31.39 1.33
N PHE A 14 9.94 31.99 2.25
CA PHE A 14 9.00 31.27 3.12
C PHE A 14 7.87 30.61 2.33
N LEU A 15 7.36 31.26 1.29
CA LEU A 15 6.28 30.74 0.44
C LEU A 15 6.67 29.46 -0.32
N GLN A 16 7.97 29.25 -0.60
CA GLN A 16 8.45 28.06 -1.31
C GLN A 16 8.39 26.78 -0.45
N MET A 17 8.26 26.91 0.86
CA MET A 17 8.18 25.77 1.79
C MET A 17 6.74 25.24 1.98
N LEU A 18 5.74 25.86 1.36
CA LEU A 18 4.31 25.53 1.50
C LEU A 18 3.85 24.39 0.57
N ASN A 19 4.60 23.29 0.51
CA ASN A 19 4.19 22.10 -0.25
C ASN A 19 3.24 21.25 0.60
N ALA A 20 1.93 21.36 0.35
CA ALA A 20 0.89 20.56 1.02
C ALA A 20 0.60 19.21 0.34
N GLN A 21 1.17 18.97 -0.85
CA GLN A 21 0.96 17.75 -1.60
C GLN A 21 1.86 16.67 -1.02
N SER A 22 1.28 15.69 -0.31
CA SER A 22 2.01 14.45 -0.04
C SER A 22 2.34 13.80 -1.38
N PRO A 23 3.58 13.33 -1.61
CA PRO A 23 3.85 12.51 -2.78
C PRO A 23 2.84 11.36 -2.84
N LEU A 24 2.35 11.01 -4.04
CA LEU A 24 1.47 9.86 -4.20
C LEU A 24 2.13 8.68 -3.49
N ALA A 25 1.37 8.04 -2.58
CA ALA A 25 1.85 6.85 -1.90
C ALA A 25 2.30 5.84 -2.97
N ASN A 26 3.49 5.28 -2.80
CA ASN A 26 3.95 4.19 -3.65
C ASN A 26 2.98 3.02 -3.49
N TYR A 27 2.30 2.65 -4.56
CA TYR A 27 1.43 1.49 -4.61
C TYR A 27 2.02 0.46 -5.55
N SER A 28 1.93 -0.81 -5.16
CA SER A 28 2.25 -1.95 -6.00
C SER A 28 0.95 -2.55 -6.52
N LEU A 29 0.83 -2.72 -7.84
CA LEU A 29 -0.31 -3.39 -8.44
C LEU A 29 -0.16 -4.90 -8.26
N LEU A 30 -1.13 -5.51 -7.58
CA LEU A 30 -1.25 -6.94 -7.40
C LEU A 30 -2.38 -7.43 -8.30
N ASP A 31 -2.03 -8.12 -9.38
CA ASP A 31 -2.98 -8.65 -10.36
C ASP A 31 -2.69 -10.13 -10.66
N MET A 32 -3.47 -10.73 -11.55
CA MET A 32 -3.36 -12.14 -11.92
C MET A 32 -2.00 -12.48 -12.54
N ASP A 33 -1.38 -11.53 -13.27
CA ASP A 33 -0.03 -11.68 -13.81
C ASP A 33 1.04 -11.83 -12.70
N ASN A 34 0.75 -11.31 -11.50
CA ASN A 34 1.62 -11.39 -10.32
C ASN A 34 1.27 -12.57 -9.40
N GLY A 35 0.34 -13.45 -9.80
CA GLY A 35 -0.03 -14.66 -9.06
C GLY A 35 -1.34 -14.59 -8.26
N LEU A 36 -2.07 -13.47 -8.31
CA LEU A 36 -3.42 -13.38 -7.75
C LEU A 36 -4.37 -14.32 -8.51
N SER A 37 -5.21 -15.09 -7.81
CA SER A 37 -6.04 -16.11 -8.44
C SER A 37 -7.34 -15.58 -9.06
N SER A 38 -7.79 -14.40 -8.63
CA SER A 38 -8.97 -13.72 -9.15
C SER A 38 -8.93 -12.26 -8.73
N ILE A 39 -9.37 -11.35 -9.60
CA ILE A 39 -9.59 -9.94 -9.26
C ILE A 39 -10.94 -9.72 -8.54
N ASN A 40 -11.84 -10.70 -8.60
CA ASN A 40 -13.16 -10.63 -7.96
C ASN A 40 -13.04 -11.14 -6.52
N LEU A 41 -12.56 -10.26 -5.66
CA LEU A 41 -12.32 -10.54 -4.23
C LEU A 41 -13.62 -10.42 -3.43
N THR A 42 -13.82 -11.33 -2.46
CA THR A 42 -14.95 -11.29 -1.54
C THR A 42 -14.57 -10.76 -0.16
N SER A 43 -13.31 -10.90 0.25
CA SER A 43 -12.81 -10.37 1.52
C SER A 43 -11.29 -10.23 1.50
N VAL A 44 -10.77 -9.28 2.29
CA VAL A 44 -9.35 -9.03 2.49
C VAL A 44 -9.11 -8.68 3.96
N CYS A 45 -8.05 -9.23 4.56
CA CYS A 45 -7.57 -8.80 5.88
C CYS A 45 -6.05 -8.91 5.99
N VAL A 46 -5.46 -8.20 6.95
CA VAL A 46 -4.03 -8.29 7.29
C VAL A 46 -3.92 -8.86 8.69
N ASP A 47 -3.06 -9.85 8.87
CA ASP A 47 -2.81 -10.44 10.19
C ASP A 47 -1.71 -9.69 10.96
N THR A 48 -1.43 -10.14 12.18
CA THR A 48 -0.40 -9.55 13.05
C THR A 48 1.03 -9.71 12.53
N ASN A 49 1.25 -10.59 11.56
CA ASN A 49 2.54 -10.82 10.93
C ASN A 49 2.67 -10.07 9.60
N ASN A 50 1.74 -9.17 9.28
CA ASN A 50 1.63 -8.42 8.03
C ASN A 50 1.40 -9.31 6.79
N PHE A 51 0.87 -10.53 6.95
CA PHE A 51 0.40 -11.29 5.80
C PHE A 51 -0.96 -10.76 5.33
N LEU A 52 -1.09 -10.57 4.02
CA LEU A 52 -2.33 -10.16 3.38
C LEU A 52 -3.12 -11.42 2.98
N TRP A 53 -4.24 -11.64 3.66
CA TRP A 53 -5.18 -12.72 3.38
C TRP A 53 -6.25 -12.24 2.42
N ILE A 54 -6.48 -13.00 1.36
CA ILE A 54 -7.38 -12.65 0.26
C ILE A 54 -8.31 -13.82 -0.03
N ALA A 55 -9.61 -13.59 0.17
CA ALA A 55 -10.66 -14.54 -0.17
C ALA A 55 -11.29 -14.17 -1.52
N SER A 56 -11.49 -15.19 -2.37
CA SER A 56 -12.19 -15.07 -3.65
C SER A 56 -13.01 -16.33 -3.91
N ALA A 57 -13.81 -16.33 -4.99
CA ALA A 57 -14.50 -17.54 -5.45
C ALA A 57 -13.54 -18.69 -5.83
N ASN A 58 -12.27 -18.37 -6.13
CA ASN A 58 -11.24 -19.35 -6.49
C ASN A 58 -10.46 -19.89 -5.26
N GLY A 59 -10.80 -19.42 -4.06
CA GLY A 59 -10.23 -19.88 -2.80
C GLY A 59 -9.56 -18.78 -1.99
N LEU A 60 -8.80 -19.22 -0.98
CA LEU A 60 -8.06 -18.37 -0.07
C LEU A 60 -6.59 -18.29 -0.49
N GLN A 61 -6.06 -17.08 -0.58
CA GLN A 61 -4.64 -16.81 -0.82
C GLN A 61 -4.04 -15.98 0.30
N VAL A 62 -2.74 -16.13 0.50
CA VAL A 62 -1.92 -15.33 1.40
C VAL A 62 -0.80 -14.67 0.59
N TYR A 63 -0.55 -13.40 0.83
CA TYR A 63 0.56 -12.65 0.26
C TYR A 63 1.50 -12.15 1.35
N ASP A 64 2.80 -12.43 1.21
CA ASP A 64 3.85 -12.10 2.18
C ASP A 64 4.61 -10.79 1.88
N GLY A 65 4.15 -10.03 0.89
CA GLY A 65 4.86 -8.86 0.38
C GLY A 65 5.69 -9.14 -0.87
N ASN A 66 5.85 -10.41 -1.26
CA ASN A 66 6.58 -10.82 -2.47
C ASN A 66 5.84 -11.88 -3.30
N THR A 67 5.24 -12.88 -2.64
CA THR A 67 4.70 -14.10 -3.27
C THR A 67 3.30 -14.42 -2.78
N PHE A 68 2.45 -14.92 -3.68
CA PHE A 68 1.14 -15.46 -3.36
C PHE A 68 1.19 -16.97 -3.09
N TYR A 69 0.60 -17.38 -1.98
CA TYR A 69 0.41 -18.78 -1.59
C TYR A 69 -1.06 -19.13 -1.64
N LYS A 70 -1.43 -20.21 -2.34
CA LYS A 70 -2.78 -20.77 -2.30
C LYS A 70 -2.93 -21.65 -1.07
N ILE A 71 -3.97 -21.41 -0.28
CA ILE A 71 -4.30 -22.25 0.87
C ILE A 71 -5.17 -23.41 0.39
N PRO A 72 -4.72 -24.66 0.54
CA PRO A 72 -5.48 -25.81 0.06
C PRO A 72 -6.76 -26.00 0.88
N TYR A 73 -7.84 -26.35 0.19
CA TYR A 73 -9.08 -26.77 0.81
C TYR A 73 -8.84 -28.04 1.65
N GLY A 74 -9.24 -28.01 2.94
CA GLY A 74 -9.23 -29.20 3.79
C GLY A 74 -8.03 -29.37 4.73
N LEU A 75 -7.08 -28.42 4.79
CA LEU A 75 -6.09 -28.41 5.88
C LEU A 75 -6.67 -27.73 7.12
N GLY A 76 -7.51 -28.48 7.86
CA GLY A 76 -7.75 -28.25 9.28
C GLY A 76 -6.50 -28.53 10.14
N LYS A 77 -5.30 -28.31 9.59
CA LYS A 77 -4.04 -28.46 10.31
C LYS A 77 -3.71 -27.07 10.84
N LYS A 78 -3.94 -26.87 12.14
CA LYS A 78 -3.50 -25.68 12.88
C LYS A 78 -2.10 -25.30 12.43
N ILE A 79 -1.99 -24.18 11.71
CA ILE A 79 -0.73 -23.49 11.50
C ILE A 79 -0.66 -22.46 12.63
N TYR A 80 -0.17 -22.92 13.77
CA TYR A 80 0.37 -22.11 14.87
C TYR A 80 1.55 -22.90 15.45
#